data_AF-A0AB38FDT1-F1
#
_entry.id   AF-A0AB38FDT1-F1
#
_cell.length_a   1.000
_cell.length_b   1.000
_cell.length_c   1.000
_cell.angle_alpha   90.00
_cell.angle_beta   90.00
_cell.angle_gamma   90.00
#
_symmetry.space_group_name_H-M   'P 1'
#
loop_
_entity.id
_entity.type
_entity.pdbx_description
1 polymer ?
#
loop_
_entity_poly.entity_id
_entity_poly.type
_entity_poly.pdbx_seq_one_letter_code
_entity_poly.pdbx_strand_id
1 'polypeptide(L)' 'MTAESTTHREVRARIAELATAFPPRSTEPREFQRARFDAGLSWVHFPLGLGGLGLV' A
#
# COMPACT_ATOMS: atom_id res chain seq x y z
N MET A 1 -4.80 8.44 -24.40
CA MET A 1 -5.12 8.92 -23.04
C MET A 1 -5.89 7.81 -22.34
N THR A 2 -5.23 6.97 -21.57
CA THR A 2 -5.84 5.77 -20.97
C THR A 2 -6.62 6.15 -19.73
N ALA A 3 -7.88 5.71 -19.66
CA ALA A 3 -8.66 5.81 -18.42
C ALA A 3 -8.01 4.93 -17.34
N GLU A 4 -7.85 5.48 -16.14
CA GLU A 4 -7.32 4.75 -15.01
C GLU A 4 -8.30 3.68 -14.52
N SER A 5 -7.80 2.45 -14.33
CA SER A 5 -8.60 1.36 -13.76
C SER A 5 -8.94 1.63 -12.28
N THR A 6 -10.10 1.15 -11.83
CA THR A 6 -10.51 1.27 -10.42
C THR A 6 -9.46 0.71 -9.47
N THR A 7 -8.83 -0.41 -9.82
CA THR A 7 -7.72 -1.01 -9.07
C THR A 7 -6.54 -0.05 -8.89
N HIS A 8 -6.13 0.67 -9.95
CA HIS A 8 -5.06 1.66 -9.82
C HIS A 8 -5.44 2.79 -8.86
N ARG A 9 -6.70 3.26 -8.89
CA ARG A 9 -7.17 4.30 -7.96
C ARG A 9 -7.14 3.81 -6.52
N GLU A 10 -7.58 2.58 -6.27
CA GLU A 10 -7.60 1.99 -4.93
C GLU A 10 -6.20 1.80 -4.36
N VAL A 11 -5.24 1.35 -5.18
CA VAL A 11 -3.84 1.24 -4.74
C VAL A 11 -3.27 2.62 -4.43
N ARG A 12 -3.55 3.63 -5.26
CA ARG A 12 -3.11 5.01 -4.99
C ARG A 12 -3.70 5.58 -3.71
N ALA A 13 -4.98 5.34 -3.44
CA ALA A 13 -5.64 5.79 -2.21
C ALA A 13 -4.95 5.19 -0.97
N ARG A 14 -4.68 3.87 -0.97
CA ARG A 14 -3.96 3.21 0.12
C ARG A 14 -2.53 3.73 0.31
N ILE A 15 -1.82 4.02 -0.78
CA ILE A 15 -0.49 4.64 -0.70
C ILE A 15 -0.56 6.02 -0.05
N ALA A 16 -1.54 6.84 -0.44
CA ALA A 16 -1.73 8.17 0.12
C ALA A 16 -2.09 8.12 1.62
N GLU A 17 -2.97 7.21 2.01
CA GLU A 17 -3.33 6.95 3.41
C GLU A 17 -2.11 6.49 4.22
N LEU A 18 -1.34 5.51 3.72
CA LEU A 18 -0.12 5.04 4.37
C LEU A 18 0.90 6.17 4.53
N ALA A 19 1.14 6.96 3.49
CA ALA A 19 2.10 8.06 3.54
C ALA A 19 1.68 9.20 4.47
N THR A 20 0.37 9.39 4.67
CA THR A 20 -0.18 10.37 5.61
C THR A 20 -0.05 9.88 7.06
N ALA A 21 -0.40 8.61 7.31
CA ALA A 21 -0.36 8.03 8.65
C ALA A 21 1.07 7.71 9.12
N PHE A 22 1.93 7.26 8.20
CA PHE A 22 3.31 6.85 8.47
C PHE A 22 4.26 7.54 7.46
N PRO A 23 4.57 8.84 7.63
CA PRO A 23 5.43 9.55 6.69
C PRO A 23 6.83 8.92 6.64
N PRO A 24 7.34 8.48 5.47
CA PRO A 24 8.57 7.69 5.39
C PRO A 24 9.83 8.38 5.92
N ARG A 25 9.84 9.72 5.97
CA ARG A 25 10.99 10.51 6.45
C ARG A 25 11.01 10.72 7.96
N SER A 26 9.89 10.49 8.64
CA SER A 26 9.74 10.71 10.08
C SER A 26 9.22 9.49 10.83
N THR A 27 8.97 8.38 10.14
CA THR A 27 8.57 7.09 10.73
C THR A 27 9.79 6.20 10.79
N GLU A 28 9.96 5.49 11.92
CA GLU A 28 11.02 4.50 12.05
C GLU A 28 10.93 3.43 10.94
N PRO A 29 12.05 3.02 10.30
CA PRO A 29 12.00 2.16 9.12
C PRO A 29 11.25 0.84 9.34
N ARG A 30 11.37 0.25 10.55
CA ARG A 30 10.71 -1.01 10.89
C ARG A 30 9.21 -0.83 11.10
N GLU A 31 8.80 0.31 11.63
CA GLU A 31 7.39 0.66 11.81
C GLU A 31 6.72 0.90 10.46
N PHE A 32 7.37 1.67 9.59
CA PHE A 32 6.89 1.88 8.22
C PHE A 32 6.73 0.56 7.45
N GLN A 33 7.70 -0.35 7.58
CA GLN A 33 7.62 -1.66 6.91
C GLN A 33 6.46 -2.52 7.42
N ARG A 34 6.16 -2.50 8.73
CA ARG A 34 4.98 -3.18 9.29
C ARG A 34 3.69 -2.56 8.79
N ALA A 35 3.56 -1.23 8.87
CA ALA A 35 2.39 -0.52 8.37
C ALA A 35 2.14 -0.78 6.88
N ARG A 36 3.20 -0.82 6.07
CA ARG A 36 3.12 -1.16 4.64
C ARG A 36 2.66 -2.60 4.42
N PHE A 37 3.12 -3.54 5.25
CA PHE A 37 2.67 -4.94 5.21
C PHE A 37 1.19 -5.05 5.58
N ASP A 38 0.77 -4.42 6.68
CA ASP A 38 -0.62 -4.44 7.15
C ASP A 38 -1.56 -3.78 6.13
N ALA A 39 -1.08 -2.75 5.40
CA ALA A 39 -1.82 -2.11 4.31
C ALA A 39 -1.90 -2.95 3.01
N GLY A 40 -1.24 -4.11 2.95
CA GLY A 40 -1.20 -4.95 1.75
C GLY A 40 -0.28 -4.41 0.63
N LEU A 41 0.62 -3.46 0.95
CA LEU A 41 1.44 -2.73 -0.02
C LEU A 41 2.90 -3.25 -0.08
N SER A 42 3.18 -4.41 0.49
CA SER A 42 4.51 -5.04 0.39
C SER A 42 4.68 -5.76 -0.94
N TRP A 43 3.66 -6.49 -1.39
CA TRP A 43 3.59 -7.06 -2.73
C TRP A 43 2.12 -7.25 -3.13
N VAL A 44 1.60 -6.36 -3.96
CA VAL A 44 0.16 -6.25 -4.22
C VAL A 44 -0.50 -7.51 -4.80
N HIS A 45 0.28 -8.37 -5.46
CA HIS A 45 -0.20 -9.64 -6.02
C HIS A 45 -0.35 -10.77 -5.00
N PHE A 46 0.25 -10.62 -3.82
CA PHE A 46 0.14 -11.61 -2.76
C PHE A 46 -1.23 -11.54 -2.06
N PRO A 47 -1.72 -12.59 -1.38
CA PRO A 47 -3.01 -12.55 -0.72
C PRO A 47 -3.14 -11.45 0.36
N LEU A 48 -4.37 -11.01 0.59
CA LEU A 48 -4.72 -10.14 1.71
C LEU A 48 -4.36 -10.80 3.05
N GLY A 49 -3.83 -10.01 3.98
CA GLY A 49 -3.34 -10.49 5.29
C GLY A 49 -1.93 -11.09 5.25
N LEU A 50 -1.33 -11.24 4.06
CA LEU A 50 0.05 -11.69 3.87
C LEU A 50 0.93 -10.60 3.23
N GLY A 51 0.54 -9.34 3.35
CA GLY A 51 1.29 -8.21 2.79
C GLY A 51 0.92 -7.81 1.37
N GLY A 52 -0.14 -8.40 0.80
CA GLY A 52 -0.65 -8.05 -0.53
C GLY A 52 -2.14 -7.72 -0.54
N LEU A 53 -2.68 -7.52 -1.75
CA LEU A 53 -4.08 -7.17 -2.01
C LEU A 53 -4.79 -8.22 -2.90
N GLY A 54 -4.09 -9.28 -3.29
CA GLY A 54 -4.60 -10.32 -4.19
C GLY A 54 -4.86 -9.82 -5.62
N LEU A 55 -4.18 -8.75 -6.05
CA LEU A 55 -4.37 -8.17 -7.38
C LEU A 55 -3.69 -9.03 -8.44
N VAL A 56 -4.30 -9.16 -9.61
CA VAL A 56 -3.73 -9.85 -10.78
C VAL A 56 -3.19 -8.86 -11.79
#